data_AF-A0A2V5QUP2-F1
#
_entry.id   AF-A0A2V5QUP2-F1
#
_cell.length_a   1.000
_cell.length_b   1.000
_cell.length_c   1.000
_cell.angle_alpha   90.00
_cell.angle_beta   90.00
_cell.angle_gamma   90.00
#
_symmetry.space_group_name_H-M   'P 1'
#
loop_
_entity.id
_entity.type
_entity.pdbx_description
1 polymer ?
#
loop_
_entity_poly.entity_id
_entity_poly.type
_entity_poly.pdbx_seq_one_letter_code
_entity_poly.pdbx_strand_id
1 'polypeptide(L)'
;MAKRRFVPIVEETPPPSPAIRGRGASWSPANRFEKLHVDLSDVDVVQADLEDEPPLNGDDVSKDRPRRETQFFRDGTKTIITHNNSPDVGFETSLNPYRGCEHGCIYCYARPTHEYLGFSAGLDFESKIMVKTNAPELLRMELESPRWEPQTLVMSGVTDPYQPVEKKLRITRGCLEVLAKFRNPVAIITKNRLVTRDIDLLRELAGCNAVAVNISVTSLDPKLQRVLEPRTSSPEARLDTIRQLRATGIPAGVMVAPIIPGLTDHEVPKILEACAEAGAQFAGYTIVRLPWAVAPLFEHWLDEHFPGRKEKVLGRIGHLRGNRLNNSQWRTRMTGEGIFAEQIASLFEVGCRRAGIGARPRLSTAAFRRMREQLTLF
;
A
#
# COMPACT_ATOMS: atom_id res chain seq x y z
N MET A 1 22.69 34.78 -16.79
CA MET A 1 22.59 34.39 -15.37
C MET A 1 21.78 33.09 -15.28
N ALA A 2 22.43 31.97 -14.94
CA ALA A 2 21.74 30.70 -14.77
C ALA A 2 20.76 30.80 -13.58
N LYS A 3 19.47 30.50 -13.81
CA LYS A 3 18.49 30.35 -12.74
C LYS A 3 19.04 29.30 -11.77
N ARG A 4 19.53 29.71 -10.60
CA ARG A 4 19.77 28.80 -9.48
C ARG A 4 18.44 28.09 -9.22
N ARG A 5 18.33 26.82 -9.62
CA ARG A 5 17.23 25.96 -9.17
C ARG A 5 17.41 25.86 -7.65
N PHE A 6 16.57 26.57 -6.91
CA PHE A 6 16.46 26.40 -5.47
C PHE A 6 16.00 24.95 -5.26
N VAL A 7 16.93 24.08 -4.88
CA VAL A 7 16.62 22.79 -4.29
C VAL A 7 16.65 23.08 -2.79
N PRO A 8 15.49 23.12 -2.09
CA PRO A 8 15.53 23.18 -0.65
C PRO A 8 16.10 21.83 -0.19
N ILE A 9 17.39 21.83 0.15
CA ILE A 9 17.95 20.79 1.00
C ILE A 9 17.57 21.23 2.39
N VAL A 10 16.38 20.81 2.83
CA VAL A 10 16.09 20.83 4.26
C VAL A 10 16.86 19.63 4.82
N GLU A 11 18.12 19.86 5.18
CA GLU A 11 18.90 18.94 6.03
C GLU A 11 18.30 19.02 7.43
N GLU A 12 17.13 18.39 7.61
CA GLU A 12 16.53 18.19 8.90
C GLU A 12 17.12 16.94 9.53
N THR A 13 17.68 17.10 10.73
CA THR A 13 18.04 15.96 11.56
C THR A 13 16.77 15.50 12.27
N PRO A 14 16.37 14.22 12.16
CA PRO A 14 15.23 13.72 12.90
C PRO A 14 15.47 13.94 14.42
N PRO A 15 14.48 14.49 15.15
CA PRO A 15 14.64 14.67 16.59
C PRO A 15 14.79 13.30 17.26
N PRO A 16 15.50 13.21 18.41
CA PRO A 16 15.54 11.98 19.20
C PRO A 16 14.16 11.74 19.81
N SER A 17 13.28 11.10 19.04
CA SER A 17 11.93 10.73 19.44
C SER A 17 11.83 9.21 19.52
N PRO A 18 11.22 8.64 20.57
CA PRO A 18 11.00 7.21 20.63
C PRO A 18 10.02 6.77 19.54
N ALA A 19 10.21 5.56 19.01
CA ALA A 19 9.27 4.93 18.09
C ALA A 19 7.82 5.01 18.62
N ILE A 20 6.89 5.43 17.76
CA ILE A 20 5.49 5.60 18.14
C ILE A 20 4.75 4.27 17.91
N ARG A 21 4.18 3.70 18.98
CA ARG A 21 3.42 2.43 18.88
C ARG A 21 2.30 2.54 17.85
N GLY A 22 2.25 1.58 16.93
CA GLY A 22 1.22 1.52 15.88
C GLY A 22 1.48 2.45 14.69
N ARG A 23 2.65 3.09 14.63
CA ARG A 23 3.06 4.01 13.56
C ARG A 23 4.37 3.53 12.95
N GLY A 24 4.54 3.77 11.65
CA GLY A 24 5.78 3.42 10.96
C GLY A 24 6.81 4.52 10.99
N ALA A 25 6.35 5.77 11.00
CA ALA A 25 7.20 6.95 11.13
C ALA A 25 7.07 7.54 12.54
N SER A 26 8.20 7.74 13.22
CA SER A 26 8.31 8.49 14.48
C SER A 26 8.55 9.99 14.25
N TRP A 27 8.82 10.39 13.00
CA TRP A 27 9.21 11.73 12.58
C TRP A 27 8.37 12.23 11.38
N SER A 28 8.18 13.54 11.29
CA SER A 28 7.54 14.24 10.17
C SER A 28 8.53 15.21 9.51
N PRO A 29 9.24 14.81 8.44
CA PRO A 29 10.10 15.72 7.69
C PRO A 29 9.31 16.88 7.09
N ALA A 30 9.99 18.00 6.89
CA ALA A 30 9.48 19.12 6.11
C ALA A 30 8.96 18.68 4.75
N ASN A 31 7.83 19.29 4.37
CA ASN A 31 7.28 19.15 3.04
C ASN A 31 8.18 19.87 2.03
N ARG A 32 8.68 19.15 1.02
CA ARG A 32 9.57 19.68 -0.02
C ARG A 32 9.03 20.85 -0.85
N PHE A 33 7.71 21.10 -0.82
CA PHE A 33 7.06 22.18 -1.56
C PHE A 33 6.79 23.42 -0.70
N GLU A 34 6.86 23.30 0.62
CA GLU A 34 6.60 24.39 1.54
C GLU A 34 7.86 25.24 1.75
N LYS A 35 7.68 26.56 1.88
CA LYS A 35 8.78 27.50 2.17
C LYS A 35 9.05 27.64 3.67
N LEU A 36 8.05 27.35 4.49
CA LEU A 36 8.10 27.42 5.94
C LEU A 36 7.65 26.07 6.46
N HIS A 37 8.50 25.44 7.28
CA HIS A 37 8.14 24.25 8.02
C HIS A 37 7.86 24.64 9.47
N VAL A 38 6.68 24.29 9.96
CA VAL A 38 6.37 24.39 11.39
C VAL A 38 6.51 22.99 11.96
N ASP A 39 7.57 22.78 12.73
CA ASP A 39 7.77 21.53 13.45
C ASP A 39 6.83 21.50 14.66
N LEU A 40 5.78 20.69 14.57
CA LEU A 40 4.84 20.41 15.67
C LEU A 40 5.33 19.25 16.56
N SER A 41 6.60 18.84 16.44
CA SER A 41 7.23 17.88 17.34
C SER A 41 7.65 18.51 18.67
N ASP A 42 7.72 19.84 18.74
CA ASP A 42 7.80 20.57 20.01
C ASP A 42 6.45 20.46 20.75
N VAL A 43 6.53 19.85 21.92
CA VAL A 43 5.42 19.40 22.76
C VAL A 43 4.82 20.62 23.45
N ASP A 44 3.93 21.37 22.78
CA ASP A 44 3.17 22.43 23.46
C ASP A 44 1.83 22.81 22.80
N VAL A 45 1.17 21.90 22.07
CA VAL A 45 -0.19 22.19 21.57
C VAL A 45 -1.12 20.99 21.71
N VAL A 46 -1.98 21.11 22.72
CA VAL A 46 -3.20 20.34 23.06
C VAL A 46 -2.98 18.98 23.73
N GLN A 47 -2.45 18.99 24.94
CA GLN A 47 -2.96 18.12 26.00
C GLN A 47 -4.21 18.82 26.57
N ALA A 48 -5.36 18.64 25.92
CA ALA A 48 -6.63 18.98 26.56
C ALA A 48 -6.99 17.80 27.48
N ASP A 49 -6.73 18.01 28.77
CA ASP A 49 -7.38 17.42 29.93
C ASP A 49 -7.78 15.93 29.80
N LEU A 50 -6.82 15.05 30.12
CA LEU A 50 -7.09 13.64 30.42
C LEU A 50 -7.24 13.39 31.94
N GLU A 51 -7.62 14.40 32.72
CA GLU A 51 -7.75 14.26 34.18
C GLU A 51 -9.17 13.93 34.66
N ASP A 52 -10.21 13.95 33.81
CA ASP A 52 -11.61 13.81 34.27
C ASP A 52 -12.37 12.59 33.71
N GLU A 53 -11.75 11.41 33.61
CA GLU A 53 -12.53 10.16 33.69
C GLU A 53 -11.86 9.11 34.59
N PRO A 54 -12.50 8.69 35.70
CA PRO A 54 -11.97 7.65 36.54
C PRO A 54 -11.99 6.31 35.77
N PRO A 55 -10.99 5.43 35.96
CA PRO A 55 -10.93 4.16 35.28
C PRO A 55 -12.13 3.29 35.68
N LEU A 56 -13.03 3.07 34.72
CA LEU A 56 -14.01 1.99 34.80
C LEU A 56 -13.24 0.67 34.80
N ASN A 57 -13.08 0.11 36.01
CA ASN A 57 -12.73 -1.27 36.32
C ASN A 57 -11.62 -1.92 35.47
N GLY A 58 -10.41 -1.88 36.03
CA GLY A 58 -9.38 -2.92 35.96
C GLY A 58 -9.37 -3.85 34.75
N ASP A 59 -8.93 -3.33 33.61
CA ASP A 59 -8.20 -4.06 32.56
C ASP A 59 -7.66 -3.03 31.55
N ASP A 60 -6.51 -2.42 31.84
CA ASP A 60 -5.47 -1.91 30.92
C ASP A 60 -5.87 -1.32 29.53
N VAL A 61 -6.99 -0.59 29.45
CA VAL A 61 -7.50 0.02 28.20
C VAL A 61 -6.61 1.18 27.70
N SER A 62 -5.66 1.65 28.51
CA SER A 62 -4.74 2.74 28.14
C SER A 62 -3.60 2.31 27.23
N LYS A 63 -3.31 1.00 27.09
CA LYS A 63 -2.18 0.52 26.29
C LYS A 63 -2.43 0.44 24.78
N ASP A 64 -3.67 0.55 24.30
CA ASP A 64 -4.01 0.31 22.88
C ASP A 64 -4.27 1.57 22.02
N ARG A 65 -4.16 2.78 22.57
CA ARG A 65 -4.30 4.01 21.79
C ARG A 65 -2.96 4.46 21.20
N PRO A 66 -2.83 4.66 19.87
CA PRO A 66 -1.64 5.32 19.32
C PRO A 66 -1.57 6.76 19.87
N ARG A 67 -0.37 7.20 20.28
CA ARG A 67 -0.14 8.54 20.86
C ARG A 67 -0.61 9.71 19.98
N ARG A 68 -0.82 9.47 18.68
CA ARG A 68 -1.50 10.39 17.76
C ARG A 68 -2.66 9.68 17.09
N GLU A 69 -3.87 10.20 17.26
CA GLU A 69 -5.08 9.69 16.60
C GLU A 69 -5.01 9.90 15.08
N THR A 70 -5.64 9.00 14.31
CA THR A 70 -5.81 9.21 12.88
C THR A 70 -6.99 10.14 12.63
N GLN A 71 -6.74 11.24 11.92
CA GLN A 71 -7.72 12.19 11.45
C GLN A 71 -8.18 11.84 10.02
N PHE A 72 -9.48 12.00 9.77
CA PHE A 72 -10.09 11.71 8.47
C PHE A 72 -10.66 12.99 7.87
N PHE A 73 -10.25 13.30 6.65
CA PHE A 73 -10.66 14.49 5.94
C PHE A 73 -11.46 14.10 4.70
N ARG A 74 -12.55 14.82 4.44
CA ARG A 74 -13.31 14.60 3.20
C ARG A 74 -12.49 15.05 1.99
N ASP A 75 -12.31 14.16 1.03
CA ASP A 75 -11.67 14.45 -0.25
C ASP A 75 -12.74 14.91 -1.27
N GLY A 76 -12.60 16.12 -1.79
CA GLY A 76 -13.50 16.75 -2.76
C GLY A 76 -13.30 16.30 -4.22
N THR A 77 -12.59 15.19 -4.45
CA THR A 77 -12.32 14.59 -5.77
C THR A 77 -13.58 14.53 -6.64
N LYS A 78 -13.44 14.88 -7.93
CA LYS A 78 -14.53 14.89 -8.93
C LYS A 78 -14.48 13.73 -9.92
N THR A 79 -13.35 13.04 -10.04
CA THR A 79 -13.16 11.86 -10.89
C THR A 79 -12.37 10.81 -10.11
N ILE A 80 -12.78 9.54 -10.18
CA ILE A 80 -12.20 8.51 -9.31
C ILE A 80 -11.15 7.63 -9.99
N ILE A 81 -11.26 7.46 -11.32
CA ILE A 81 -10.31 6.68 -12.12
C ILE A 81 -9.12 7.57 -12.47
N THR A 82 -7.90 7.07 -12.23
CA THR A 82 -6.65 7.76 -12.57
C THR A 82 -5.88 6.93 -13.59
N HIS A 83 -5.30 7.59 -14.58
CA HIS A 83 -4.52 6.96 -15.65
C HIS A 83 -3.02 7.12 -15.40
N ASN A 84 -2.22 6.17 -15.91
CA ASN A 84 -0.77 6.23 -15.93
C ASN A 84 -0.24 5.67 -17.25
N ASN A 85 0.96 6.09 -17.63
CA ASN A 85 1.64 5.67 -18.87
C ASN A 85 2.95 4.93 -18.58
N SER A 86 3.08 4.34 -17.38
CA SER A 86 4.33 3.74 -16.98
C SER A 86 4.51 2.36 -17.62
N PRO A 87 5.64 2.09 -18.28
CA PRO A 87 5.88 0.78 -18.91
C PRO A 87 6.19 -0.34 -17.90
N ASP A 88 6.33 0.00 -16.61
CA ASP A 88 6.72 -0.93 -15.56
C ASP A 88 5.52 -1.55 -14.85
N VAL A 89 4.33 -1.00 -15.04
CA VAL A 89 3.09 -1.50 -14.44
C VAL A 89 2.21 -2.05 -15.53
N GLY A 90 1.72 -3.28 -15.36
CA GLY A 90 0.88 -3.96 -16.34
C GLY A 90 -0.57 -3.45 -16.38
N PHE A 91 -0.81 -2.18 -16.06
CA PHE A 91 -2.14 -1.57 -16.03
C PHE A 91 -2.08 -0.07 -16.32
N GLU A 92 -3.12 0.45 -16.96
CA GLU A 92 -3.22 1.87 -17.30
C GLU A 92 -4.06 2.64 -16.29
N THR A 93 -5.10 2.01 -15.75
CA THR A 93 -6.11 2.65 -14.91
C THR A 93 -6.08 2.15 -13.47
N SER A 94 -6.25 3.07 -12.53
CA SER A 94 -6.28 2.78 -11.10
C SER A 94 -7.45 3.44 -10.39
N LEU A 95 -7.85 2.82 -9.29
CA LEU A 95 -8.96 3.22 -8.42
C LEU A 95 -8.46 3.24 -6.98
N ASN A 96 -8.47 4.42 -6.35
CA ASN A 96 -8.01 4.59 -4.97
C ASN A 96 -9.08 5.32 -4.16
N PRO A 97 -9.80 4.63 -3.25
CA PRO A 97 -10.83 5.22 -2.39
C PRO A 97 -10.30 6.22 -1.35
N TYR A 98 -9.00 6.16 -1.08
CA TYR A 98 -8.32 6.98 -0.06
C TYR A 98 -7.07 7.67 -0.63
N ARG A 99 -6.56 8.68 0.07
CA ARG A 99 -5.16 9.13 -0.03
C ARG A 99 -4.54 9.08 1.35
N GLY A 100 -3.29 8.61 1.42
CA GLY A 100 -2.68 8.22 2.69
C GLY A 100 -3.05 6.80 3.07
N CYS A 101 -2.34 6.23 4.03
CA CYS A 101 -2.60 4.85 4.45
C CYS A 101 -2.27 4.63 5.91
N GLU A 102 -3.28 4.27 6.70
CA GLU A 102 -3.16 3.93 8.11
C GLU A 102 -2.23 2.74 8.39
N HIS A 103 -1.91 1.92 7.37
CA HIS A 103 -0.96 0.82 7.52
C HIS A 103 0.42 1.28 7.98
N GLY A 104 0.80 2.51 7.64
CA GLY A 104 2.05 3.12 8.09
C GLY A 104 3.30 2.33 7.69
N CYS A 105 3.33 1.73 6.50
CA CYS A 105 4.53 1.01 6.06
C CYS A 105 5.68 2.01 5.87
N ILE A 106 6.78 1.89 6.62
CA ILE A 106 7.84 2.91 6.62
C ILE A 106 8.46 3.11 5.22
N TYR A 107 8.62 2.03 4.47
CA TYR A 107 9.19 2.02 3.12
C TYR A 107 8.21 2.51 2.02
N CYS A 108 6.99 2.92 2.37
CA CYS A 108 5.93 3.13 1.38
C CYS A 108 6.28 4.24 0.38
N TYR A 109 6.43 3.87 -0.90
CA TYR A 109 6.75 4.82 -1.97
C TYR A 109 5.67 5.88 -2.21
N ALA A 110 4.47 5.71 -1.66
CA ALA A 110 3.36 6.66 -1.81
C ALA A 110 3.39 7.79 -0.76
N ARG A 111 4.25 7.70 0.26
CA ARG A 111 4.45 8.76 1.27
C ARG A 111 4.65 10.16 0.66
N PRO A 112 5.47 10.35 -0.40
CA PRO A 112 5.67 11.65 -1.03
C PRO A 112 4.44 12.24 -1.72
N THR A 113 3.34 11.48 -1.86
CA THR A 113 2.09 12.02 -2.43
C THR A 113 1.38 12.96 -1.48
N HIS A 114 1.61 12.82 -0.17
CA HIS A 114 1.03 13.69 0.86
C HIS A 114 1.62 15.10 0.85
N GLU A 115 2.85 15.24 0.36
CA GLU A 115 3.50 16.54 0.19
C GLU A 115 2.73 17.45 -0.78
N TYR A 116 2.07 16.89 -1.81
CA TYR A 116 1.21 17.65 -2.71
C TYR A 116 -0.08 18.17 -2.04
N LEU A 117 -0.40 17.69 -0.84
CA LEU A 117 -1.54 18.12 -0.04
C LEU A 117 -1.13 19.11 1.07
N GLY A 118 0.14 19.54 1.10
CA GLY A 118 0.68 20.37 2.18
C GLY A 118 1.10 19.59 3.43
N PHE A 119 1.01 18.25 3.41
CA PHE A 119 1.33 17.41 4.57
C PHE A 119 2.75 16.82 4.52
N SER A 120 3.27 16.39 5.67
CA SER A 120 4.53 15.64 5.72
C SER A 120 4.38 14.23 5.12
N ALA A 121 5.45 13.73 4.49
CA ALA A 121 5.56 12.35 4.03
C ALA A 121 5.78 11.33 5.19
N GLY A 122 6.12 11.82 6.38
CA GLY A 122 6.33 11.01 7.58
C GLY A 122 5.01 10.61 8.24
N LEU A 123 4.81 11.06 9.48
CA LEU A 123 3.67 10.65 10.29
C LEU A 123 2.32 11.11 9.73
N ASP A 124 2.26 12.27 9.08
CA ASP A 124 1.02 12.78 8.47
C ASP A 124 0.46 11.86 7.37
N PHE A 125 1.31 11.13 6.62
CA PHE A 125 0.85 10.17 5.61
C PHE A 125 -0.05 9.06 6.18
N GLU A 126 0.21 8.66 7.42
CA GLU A 126 -0.48 7.55 8.09
C GLU A 126 -1.46 8.00 9.17
N SER A 127 -1.41 9.28 9.58
CA SER A 127 -2.32 9.88 10.56
C SER A 127 -3.34 10.84 9.95
N LYS A 128 -3.14 11.38 8.75
CA LYS A 128 -4.09 12.29 8.07
C LYS A 128 -4.58 11.66 6.77
N ILE A 129 -5.77 11.06 6.79
CA ILE A 129 -6.28 10.27 5.67
C ILE A 129 -7.35 11.06 4.92
N MET A 130 -7.15 11.22 3.62
CA MET A 130 -8.16 11.81 2.73
C MET A 130 -9.13 10.72 2.27
N VAL A 131 -10.42 10.93 2.50
CA VAL A 131 -11.49 9.96 2.27
C VAL A 131 -12.36 10.42 1.11
N LYS A 132 -12.37 9.66 0.01
CA LYS A 132 -13.24 9.93 -1.14
C LYS A 132 -14.61 9.29 -0.92
N THR A 133 -15.42 9.91 -0.07
CA THR A 133 -16.76 9.38 0.31
C THR A 133 -17.65 9.07 -0.88
N ASN A 134 -17.51 9.83 -1.97
CA ASN A 134 -18.33 9.70 -3.17
C ASN A 134 -17.72 8.73 -4.21
N ALA A 135 -16.66 7.99 -3.87
CA ALA A 135 -15.96 7.12 -4.83
C ALA A 135 -16.86 6.11 -5.56
N PRO A 136 -17.83 5.41 -4.91
CA PRO A 136 -18.73 4.50 -5.61
C PRO A 136 -19.60 5.22 -6.64
N GLU A 137 -20.14 6.39 -6.29
CA GLU A 137 -21.00 7.17 -7.18
C GLU A 137 -20.22 7.73 -8.37
N LEU A 138 -19.03 8.28 -8.13
CA LEU A 138 -18.15 8.73 -9.20
C LEU A 138 -17.73 7.58 -10.13
N LEU A 139 -17.50 6.39 -9.56
CA LEU A 139 -17.16 5.21 -10.34
C LEU A 139 -18.33 4.78 -11.23
N ARG A 140 -19.55 4.77 -10.67
CA ARG A 140 -20.77 4.45 -11.42
C ARG A 140 -20.94 5.40 -12.61
N MET A 141 -20.84 6.70 -12.38
CA MET A 141 -20.94 7.72 -13.44
C MET A 141 -19.92 7.49 -14.56
N GLU A 142 -18.68 7.14 -14.20
CA GLU A 142 -17.62 6.86 -15.17
C GLU A 142 -17.94 5.62 -16.01
N LEU A 143 -18.32 4.50 -15.37
CA LEU A 143 -18.62 3.23 -16.06
C LEU A 143 -19.90 3.30 -16.91
N GLU A 144 -20.86 4.16 -16.56
CA GLU A 144 -22.06 4.41 -17.36
C GLU A 144 -21.77 5.24 -18.61
N SER A 145 -20.69 6.03 -18.60
CA SER A 145 -20.33 6.88 -19.72
C SER A 145 -20.19 6.07 -21.01
N PRO A 146 -20.75 6.52 -22.14
CA PRO A 146 -20.50 5.89 -23.44
C PRO A 146 -19.02 5.96 -23.84
N ARG A 147 -18.24 6.86 -23.23
CA ARG A 147 -16.80 7.01 -23.45
C ARG A 147 -15.94 6.02 -22.68
N TRP A 148 -16.49 5.34 -21.65
CA TRP A 148 -15.73 4.36 -20.90
C TRP A 148 -15.50 3.11 -21.73
N GLU A 149 -14.24 2.78 -22.00
CA GLU A 149 -13.84 1.51 -22.60
C GLU A 149 -13.51 0.52 -21.48
N PRO A 150 -14.23 -0.62 -21.37
CA PRO A 150 -14.00 -1.60 -20.32
C PRO A 150 -12.56 -2.08 -20.31
N GLN A 151 -11.92 -1.97 -19.16
CA GLN A 151 -10.53 -2.34 -18.95
C GLN A 151 -10.29 -2.68 -17.48
N THR A 152 -9.16 -3.33 -17.19
CA THR A 152 -8.82 -3.74 -15.83
C THR A 152 -8.48 -2.52 -14.98
N LEU A 153 -9.25 -2.29 -13.93
CA LEU A 153 -8.93 -1.31 -12.90
C LEU A 153 -8.03 -1.94 -11.84
N VAL A 154 -6.92 -1.29 -11.51
CA VAL A 154 -6.13 -1.70 -10.34
C VAL A 154 -6.54 -0.91 -9.11
N MET A 155 -7.03 -1.62 -8.12
CA MET A 155 -7.35 -1.07 -6.81
C MET A 155 -6.16 -1.29 -5.88
N SER A 156 -5.71 -0.23 -5.21
CA SER A 156 -4.48 -0.16 -4.39
C SER A 156 -3.19 0.24 -5.15
N GLY A 157 -3.20 1.41 -5.80
CA GLY A 157 -2.02 1.94 -6.49
C GLY A 157 -1.12 2.84 -5.61
N VAL A 158 -1.69 3.59 -4.67
CA VAL A 158 -0.95 4.56 -3.81
C VAL A 158 -1.47 4.60 -2.37
N THR A 159 -2.38 3.70 -2.03
CA THR A 159 -2.97 3.48 -0.71
C THR A 159 -3.47 2.04 -0.64
N ASP A 160 -3.78 1.53 0.54
CA ASP A 160 -4.47 0.24 0.67
C ASP A 160 -5.99 0.47 0.80
N PRO A 161 -6.81 -0.14 -0.07
CA PRO A 161 -8.27 0.01 -0.04
C PRO A 161 -8.90 -0.67 1.19
N TYR A 162 -8.17 -1.55 1.87
CA TYR A 162 -8.62 -2.29 3.06
C TYR A 162 -7.89 -1.86 4.34
N GLN A 163 -7.39 -0.62 4.38
CA GLN A 163 -6.85 -0.02 5.61
C GLN A 163 -7.92 0.06 6.73
N PRO A 164 -7.53 0.13 8.02
CA PRO A 164 -8.44 0.04 9.17
C PRO A 164 -9.78 0.80 9.07
N VAL A 165 -9.80 2.04 8.57
CA VAL A 165 -11.02 2.84 8.44
C VAL A 165 -12.07 2.23 7.49
N GLU A 166 -11.66 1.40 6.52
CA GLU A 166 -12.57 0.71 5.59
C GLU A 166 -13.52 -0.25 6.32
N LYS A 167 -13.17 -0.72 7.53
CA LYS A 167 -14.10 -1.51 8.36
C LYS A 167 -15.39 -0.75 8.65
N LYS A 168 -15.29 0.57 8.82
CA LYS A 168 -16.41 1.46 9.16
C LYS A 168 -17.05 2.07 7.91
N LEU A 169 -16.23 2.58 6.99
CA LEU A 169 -16.72 3.39 5.88
C LEU A 169 -17.26 2.59 4.68
N ARG A 170 -16.79 1.35 4.48
CA ARG A 170 -17.25 0.46 3.40
C ARG A 170 -17.20 1.08 1.99
N ILE A 171 -16.28 2.02 1.75
CA ILE A 171 -16.18 2.73 0.47
C ILE A 171 -15.60 1.79 -0.59
N THR A 172 -14.57 1.02 -0.23
CA THR A 172 -14.02 -0.02 -1.10
C THR A 172 -15.09 -1.03 -1.48
N ARG A 173 -15.89 -1.47 -0.50
CA ARG A 173 -17.03 -2.35 -0.79
C ARG A 173 -18.04 -1.71 -1.75
N GLY A 174 -18.43 -0.46 -1.53
CA GLY A 174 -19.34 0.25 -2.44
C GLY A 174 -18.79 0.33 -3.87
N CYS A 175 -17.47 0.54 -4.02
CA CYS A 175 -16.82 0.46 -5.32
C CYS A 175 -16.89 -0.96 -5.93
N LEU A 176 -16.71 -2.02 -5.13
CA LEU A 176 -16.85 -3.40 -5.60
C LEU A 176 -18.29 -3.75 -5.99
N GLU A 177 -19.29 -3.22 -5.29
CA GLU A 177 -20.71 -3.38 -5.65
C GLU A 177 -20.99 -2.78 -7.03
N VAL A 178 -20.44 -1.58 -7.30
CA VAL A 178 -20.49 -0.97 -8.63
C VAL A 178 -19.76 -1.84 -9.66
N LEU A 179 -18.52 -2.26 -9.39
CA LEU A 179 -17.74 -3.08 -10.32
C LEU A 179 -18.44 -4.40 -10.65
N ALA A 180 -19.03 -5.08 -9.67
CA ALA A 180 -19.83 -6.29 -9.86
C ALA A 180 -21.07 -6.03 -10.73
N LYS A 181 -21.81 -4.94 -10.46
CA LYS A 181 -22.99 -4.55 -11.25
C LYS A 181 -22.65 -4.38 -12.74
N PHE A 182 -21.56 -3.68 -13.05
CA PHE A 182 -21.08 -3.47 -14.43
C PHE A 182 -20.25 -4.63 -14.98
N ARG A 183 -19.85 -5.59 -14.13
CA ARG A 183 -18.90 -6.67 -14.42
C ARG A 183 -17.59 -6.14 -15.02
N ASN A 184 -17.13 -4.98 -14.55
CA ASN A 184 -15.87 -4.40 -14.98
C ASN A 184 -14.71 -5.07 -14.25
N PRO A 185 -13.65 -5.51 -14.95
CA PRO A 185 -12.55 -6.22 -14.31
C PRO A 185 -11.78 -5.35 -13.32
N VAL A 186 -11.38 -5.96 -12.20
CA VAL A 186 -10.60 -5.32 -11.14
C VAL A 186 -9.50 -6.24 -10.61
N ALA A 187 -8.28 -5.74 -10.53
CA ALA A 187 -7.20 -6.40 -9.79
C ALA A 187 -6.96 -5.66 -8.47
N ILE A 188 -6.96 -6.38 -7.37
CA ILE A 188 -6.83 -5.82 -6.03
C ILE A 188 -5.46 -6.19 -5.47
N ILE A 189 -4.79 -5.25 -4.81
CA ILE A 189 -3.61 -5.51 -4.00
C ILE A 189 -3.92 -5.08 -2.56
N THR A 190 -3.58 -5.87 -1.56
CA THR A 190 -3.76 -5.47 -0.15
C THR A 190 -2.82 -6.20 0.80
N LYS A 191 -2.61 -5.63 1.99
CA LYS A 191 -1.94 -6.25 3.14
C LYS A 191 -2.90 -6.66 4.25
N ASN A 192 -4.21 -6.52 4.05
CA ASN A 192 -5.19 -6.69 5.11
C ASN A 192 -6.18 -7.82 4.82
N ARG A 193 -6.46 -8.65 5.84
CA ARG A 193 -7.44 -9.73 5.78
C ARG A 193 -8.87 -9.25 5.52
N LEU A 194 -9.14 -7.96 5.72
CA LEU A 194 -10.48 -7.38 5.56
C LEU A 194 -11.08 -7.61 4.17
N VAL A 195 -10.26 -7.87 3.15
CA VAL A 195 -10.73 -8.28 1.81
C VAL A 195 -11.64 -9.51 1.85
N THR A 196 -11.51 -10.41 2.83
CA THR A 196 -12.39 -11.59 2.94
C THR A 196 -13.85 -11.23 3.26
N ARG A 197 -14.11 -10.03 3.80
CA ARG A 197 -15.47 -9.50 4.01
C ARG A 197 -16.26 -9.42 2.70
N ASP A 198 -15.57 -9.14 1.60
CA ASP A 198 -16.21 -8.85 0.30
C ASP A 198 -16.14 -10.05 -0.66
N ILE A 199 -15.91 -11.27 -0.14
CA ILE A 199 -15.89 -12.52 -0.92
C ILE A 199 -17.17 -12.70 -1.74
N ASP A 200 -18.32 -12.27 -1.25
CA ASP A 200 -19.59 -12.34 -1.96
C ASP A 200 -19.53 -11.63 -3.33
N LEU A 201 -19.00 -10.41 -3.36
CA LEU A 201 -18.83 -9.61 -4.58
C LEU A 201 -17.67 -10.10 -5.45
N LEU A 202 -16.56 -10.46 -4.81
CA LEU A 202 -15.39 -10.97 -5.51
C LEU A 202 -15.70 -12.30 -6.21
N ARG A 203 -16.51 -13.17 -5.60
CA ARG A 203 -16.94 -14.43 -6.22
C ARG A 203 -17.83 -14.19 -7.44
N GLU A 204 -18.72 -13.20 -7.42
CA GLU A 204 -19.51 -12.82 -8.61
C GLU A 204 -18.59 -12.41 -9.76
N LEU A 205 -17.63 -11.53 -9.50
CA LEU A 205 -16.64 -11.10 -10.50
C LEU A 205 -15.74 -12.25 -10.97
N ALA A 206 -15.39 -13.18 -10.07
CA ALA A 206 -14.58 -14.35 -10.44
C ALA A 206 -15.32 -15.24 -11.44
N GLY A 207 -16.66 -15.37 -11.30
CA GLY A 207 -17.50 -16.12 -12.23
C GLY A 207 -17.46 -15.62 -13.68
N CYS A 208 -17.05 -14.38 -13.92
CA CYS A 208 -16.84 -13.83 -15.26
C CYS A 208 -15.38 -13.47 -15.58
N ASN A 209 -14.42 -14.05 -14.84
CA ASN A 209 -12.98 -13.78 -14.97
C ASN A 209 -12.63 -12.29 -14.82
N ALA A 210 -13.38 -11.56 -14.00
CA ALA A 210 -13.26 -10.10 -13.82
C ALA A 210 -12.57 -9.71 -12.50
N VAL A 211 -11.96 -10.66 -11.77
CA VAL A 211 -11.19 -10.31 -10.57
C VAL A 211 -9.96 -11.18 -10.35
N ALA A 212 -8.93 -10.56 -9.78
CA ALA A 212 -7.81 -11.24 -9.13
C ALA A 212 -7.34 -10.44 -7.92
N VAL A 213 -6.98 -11.13 -6.83
CA VAL A 213 -6.54 -10.51 -5.57
C VAL A 213 -5.08 -10.86 -5.32
N ASN A 214 -4.27 -9.88 -4.94
CA ASN A 214 -2.88 -10.05 -4.54
C ASN A 214 -2.73 -9.69 -3.08
N ILE A 215 -2.27 -10.64 -2.28
CA ILE A 215 -1.93 -10.39 -0.89
C ILE A 215 -0.44 -10.09 -0.82
N SER A 216 -0.08 -8.91 -0.29
CA SER A 216 1.32 -8.52 -0.15
C SER A 216 1.93 -9.16 1.10
N VAL A 217 2.95 -10.00 0.92
CA VAL A 217 3.66 -10.68 2.02
C VAL A 217 5.13 -10.28 1.95
N THR A 218 5.55 -9.45 2.89
CA THR A 218 6.90 -8.87 2.93
C THR A 218 7.87 -9.71 3.76
N SER A 219 7.36 -10.35 4.82
CA SER A 219 8.09 -11.22 5.74
C SER A 219 7.10 -12.18 6.39
N LEU A 220 7.58 -13.37 6.77
CA LEU A 220 6.83 -14.31 7.61
C LEU A 220 7.09 -14.09 9.10
N ASP A 221 8.05 -13.24 9.48
CA ASP A 221 8.34 -12.89 10.87
C ASP A 221 7.33 -11.84 11.41
N PRO A 222 6.48 -12.20 12.40
CA PRO A 222 5.55 -11.24 13.00
C PRO A 222 6.24 -10.09 13.72
N LYS A 223 7.48 -10.26 14.22
CA LYS A 223 8.23 -9.18 14.88
C LYS A 223 8.63 -8.12 13.87
N LEU A 224 9.21 -8.52 12.74
CA LEU A 224 9.54 -7.60 11.65
C LEU A 224 8.29 -6.94 11.08
N GLN A 225 7.21 -7.69 10.86
CA GLN A 225 5.95 -7.13 10.36
C GLN A 225 5.39 -6.01 11.26
N ARG A 226 5.45 -6.15 12.60
CA ARG A 226 4.93 -5.14 13.54
C ARG A 226 5.68 -3.81 13.49
N VAL A 227 6.99 -3.82 13.24
CA VAL A 227 7.79 -2.58 13.17
C VAL A 227 7.82 -2.00 11.76
N LEU A 228 7.74 -2.86 10.74
CA LEU A 228 7.82 -2.44 9.33
C LEU A 228 6.44 -2.01 8.77
N GLU A 229 5.37 -2.66 9.24
CA GLU A 229 4.00 -2.56 8.70
C GLU A 229 2.93 -2.62 9.82
N PRO A 230 2.98 -1.69 10.80
CA PRO A 230 2.39 -1.85 12.13
C PRO A 230 0.88 -2.10 12.18
N ARG A 231 0.11 -1.57 11.22
CA ARG A 231 -1.37 -1.67 11.21
C ARG A 231 -1.91 -2.55 10.08
N THR A 232 -1.06 -3.39 9.51
CA THR A 232 -1.45 -4.43 8.55
C THR A 232 -1.82 -5.74 9.25
N SER A 233 -2.39 -6.70 8.52
CA SER A 233 -2.62 -8.04 9.08
C SER A 233 -1.31 -8.78 9.34
N SER A 234 -1.30 -9.66 10.34
CA SER A 234 -0.16 -10.55 10.60
C SER A 234 0.17 -11.44 9.38
N PRO A 235 1.40 -11.94 9.24
CA PRO A 235 1.76 -12.84 8.14
C PRO A 235 0.83 -14.06 8.06
N GLU A 236 0.51 -14.67 9.20
CA GLU A 236 -0.42 -15.81 9.28
C GLU A 236 -1.83 -15.45 8.77
N ALA A 237 -2.36 -14.30 9.17
CA ALA A 237 -3.68 -13.84 8.71
C ALA A 237 -3.69 -13.56 7.19
N ARG A 238 -2.54 -13.16 6.62
CA ARG A 238 -2.39 -13.01 5.16
C ARG A 238 -2.42 -14.36 4.44
N LEU A 239 -1.75 -15.38 4.99
CA LEU A 239 -1.80 -16.75 4.46
C LEU A 239 -3.24 -17.32 4.57
N ASP A 240 -3.91 -17.14 5.70
CA ASP A 240 -5.33 -17.50 5.90
C ASP A 240 -6.24 -16.81 4.88
N THR A 241 -5.98 -15.52 4.60
CA THR A 241 -6.71 -14.77 3.56
C THR A 241 -6.57 -15.41 2.18
N ILE A 242 -5.36 -15.83 1.79
CA ILE A 242 -5.14 -16.54 0.52
C ILE A 242 -5.97 -17.83 0.50
N ARG A 243 -5.93 -18.64 1.58
CA ARG A 243 -6.72 -19.88 1.66
C ARG A 243 -8.21 -19.64 1.47
N GLN A 244 -8.78 -18.63 2.14
CA GLN A 244 -10.21 -18.31 2.06
C GLN A 244 -10.64 -17.85 0.66
N LEU A 245 -9.85 -16.99 0.02
CA LEU A 245 -10.12 -16.53 -1.35
C LEU A 245 -10.08 -17.72 -2.32
N ARG A 246 -9.09 -18.61 -2.19
CA ARG A 246 -8.95 -19.78 -3.05
C ARG A 246 -10.05 -20.81 -2.84
N ALA A 247 -10.44 -21.07 -1.59
CA ALA A 247 -11.54 -21.97 -1.24
C ALA A 247 -12.89 -21.52 -1.85
N THR A 248 -13.02 -20.24 -2.19
CA THR A 248 -14.24 -19.66 -2.80
C THR A 248 -14.10 -19.42 -4.30
N GLY A 249 -13.04 -19.94 -4.93
CA GLY A 249 -12.83 -19.86 -6.38
C GLY A 249 -12.24 -18.54 -6.87
N ILE A 250 -11.94 -17.58 -5.99
CA ILE A 250 -11.39 -16.28 -6.36
C ILE A 250 -9.89 -16.45 -6.69
N PRO A 251 -9.43 -16.01 -7.88
CA PRO A 251 -8.00 -16.04 -8.21
C PRO A 251 -7.20 -15.20 -7.22
N ALA A 252 -6.28 -15.84 -6.50
CA ALA A 252 -5.45 -15.17 -5.50
C ALA A 252 -3.97 -15.46 -5.76
N GLY A 253 -3.15 -14.42 -5.59
CA GLY A 253 -1.70 -14.49 -5.72
C GLY A 253 -1.00 -13.73 -4.60
N VAL A 254 0.32 -13.79 -4.61
CA VAL A 254 1.16 -13.09 -3.64
C VAL A 254 1.98 -12.00 -4.31
N MET A 255 2.09 -10.86 -3.65
CA MET A 255 3.09 -9.85 -3.99
C MET A 255 4.18 -9.90 -2.91
N VAL A 256 5.33 -10.47 -3.23
CA VAL A 256 6.51 -10.48 -2.34
C VAL A 256 7.14 -9.10 -2.42
N ALA A 257 6.53 -8.11 -1.78
CA ALA A 257 6.92 -6.72 -1.94
C ALA A 257 6.71 -5.82 -0.70
N PRO A 258 7.72 -4.98 -0.41
CA PRO A 258 9.02 -4.93 -1.07
C PRO A 258 9.97 -6.01 -0.56
N ILE A 259 10.79 -6.57 -1.44
CA ILE A 259 12.02 -7.23 -1.03
C ILE A 259 13.00 -6.15 -0.55
N ILE A 260 13.48 -6.26 0.68
CA ILE A 260 14.45 -5.37 1.31
C ILE A 260 15.77 -6.13 1.43
N PRO A 261 16.77 -5.83 0.58
CA PRO A 261 18.06 -6.50 0.58
C PRO A 261 18.76 -6.42 1.93
N GLY A 262 19.24 -7.55 2.45
CA GLY A 262 19.86 -7.63 3.77
C GLY A 262 18.88 -7.67 4.94
N LEU A 263 17.58 -7.59 4.69
CA LEU A 263 16.52 -7.67 5.71
C LEU A 263 15.49 -8.76 5.41
N THR A 264 14.88 -8.79 4.23
CA THR A 264 13.82 -9.77 3.85
C THR A 264 14.14 -10.60 2.60
N ASP A 265 15.21 -10.28 1.86
CA ASP A 265 15.64 -11.00 0.66
C ASP A 265 15.85 -12.51 0.87
N HIS A 266 16.38 -12.90 2.03
CA HIS A 266 16.56 -14.31 2.39
C HIS A 266 15.24 -15.09 2.64
N GLU A 267 14.12 -14.39 2.88
CA GLU A 267 12.82 -15.04 3.15
C GLU A 267 12.06 -15.41 1.87
N VAL A 268 12.48 -14.91 0.71
CA VAL A 268 11.74 -15.05 -0.57
C VAL A 268 11.32 -16.49 -0.86
N PRO A 269 12.20 -17.52 -0.80
CA PRO A 269 11.79 -18.89 -1.06
C PRO A 269 10.73 -19.41 -0.07
N LYS A 270 10.88 -19.10 1.23
CA LYS A 270 9.94 -19.53 2.28
C LYS A 270 8.59 -18.84 2.16
N ILE A 271 8.58 -17.55 1.79
CA ILE A 271 7.33 -16.81 1.51
C ILE A 271 6.59 -17.47 0.35
N LEU A 272 7.28 -17.77 -0.75
CA LEU A 272 6.68 -18.40 -1.93
C LEU A 272 6.12 -19.79 -1.61
N GLU A 273 6.89 -20.62 -0.89
CA GLU A 273 6.45 -21.93 -0.41
C GLU A 273 5.17 -21.83 0.45
N ALA A 274 5.20 -21.01 1.50
CA ALA A 274 4.05 -20.84 2.40
C ALA A 274 2.81 -20.26 1.69
N CYS A 275 3.00 -19.35 0.73
CA CYS A 275 1.92 -18.80 -0.07
C CYS A 275 1.35 -19.82 -1.06
N ALA A 276 2.19 -20.66 -1.67
CA ALA A 276 1.74 -21.75 -2.54
C ALA A 276 0.95 -22.80 -1.76
N GLU A 277 1.41 -23.19 -0.56
CA GLU A 277 0.66 -24.06 0.36
C GLU A 277 -0.69 -23.46 0.77
N ALA A 278 -0.76 -22.13 0.89
CA ALA A 278 -2.01 -21.41 1.11
C ALA A 278 -2.92 -21.33 -0.14
N GLY A 279 -2.42 -21.73 -1.32
CA GLY A 279 -3.16 -21.80 -2.58
C GLY A 279 -2.89 -20.64 -3.55
N ALA A 280 -1.87 -19.80 -3.32
CA ALA A 280 -1.51 -18.72 -4.24
C ALA A 280 -1.16 -19.29 -5.63
N GLN A 281 -1.80 -18.76 -6.68
CA GLN A 281 -1.65 -19.27 -8.04
C GLN A 281 -0.60 -18.53 -8.86
N PHE A 282 -0.28 -17.30 -8.48
CA PHE A 282 0.66 -16.44 -9.17
C PHE A 282 1.40 -15.57 -8.16
N ALA A 283 2.60 -15.12 -8.53
CA ALA A 283 3.40 -14.24 -7.69
C ALA A 283 4.02 -13.09 -8.50
N GLY A 284 4.28 -11.99 -7.82
CA GLY A 284 5.16 -10.92 -8.29
C GLY A 284 6.05 -10.44 -7.16
N TYR A 285 7.09 -9.70 -7.49
CA TYR A 285 7.92 -9.00 -6.51
C TYR A 285 8.28 -7.60 -6.98
N THR A 286 8.65 -6.75 -6.02
CA THR A 286 9.40 -5.52 -6.30
C THR A 286 10.47 -5.38 -5.23
N ILE A 287 11.60 -4.80 -5.57
CA ILE A 287 12.62 -4.39 -4.60
C ILE A 287 12.24 -3.02 -4.04
N VAL A 288 12.53 -2.80 -2.76
CA VAL A 288 12.28 -1.52 -2.07
C VAL A 288 12.72 -0.31 -2.90
N ARG A 289 11.89 0.74 -2.84
CA ARG A 289 12.13 2.04 -3.46
C ARG A 289 12.01 3.10 -2.38
N LEU A 290 13.00 3.97 -2.29
CA LEU A 290 13.07 5.00 -1.25
C LEU A 290 13.09 6.42 -1.86
N PRO A 291 12.02 6.83 -2.57
CA PRO A 291 11.99 8.13 -3.23
C PRO A 291 11.92 9.29 -2.22
N TRP A 292 12.67 10.36 -2.46
CA TRP A 292 12.56 11.63 -1.72
C TRP A 292 12.63 11.42 -0.20
N ALA A 293 11.67 11.96 0.56
CA ALA A 293 11.57 11.86 2.02
C ALA A 293 11.49 10.41 2.56
N VAL A 294 11.22 9.40 1.72
CA VAL A 294 11.17 8.00 2.16
C VAL A 294 12.57 7.48 2.51
N ALA A 295 13.63 7.92 1.83
CA ALA A 295 15.00 7.51 2.15
C ALA A 295 15.41 7.89 3.58
N PRO A 296 15.38 9.18 3.98
CA PRO A 296 15.78 9.56 5.34
C PRO A 296 14.84 8.98 6.40
N LEU A 297 13.52 8.85 6.12
CA LEU A 297 12.58 8.14 7.02
C LEU A 297 12.98 6.68 7.25
N PHE A 298 13.36 5.97 6.18
CA PHE A 298 13.76 4.57 6.27
C PHE A 298 15.14 4.39 6.94
N GLU A 299 16.08 5.31 6.69
CA GLU A 299 17.37 5.34 7.37
C GLU A 299 17.20 5.52 8.89
N HIS A 300 16.35 6.46 9.30
CA HIS A 300 16.03 6.70 10.71
C HIS A 300 15.37 5.48 11.36
N TRP A 301 14.41 4.86 10.67
CA TRP A 301 13.79 3.63 11.15
C TRP A 301 14.77 2.46 11.31
N LEU A 302 15.82 2.39 10.46
CA LEU A 302 16.89 1.42 10.64
C LEU A 302 17.73 1.72 11.88
N ASP A 303 17.97 2.99 12.23
CA ASP A 303 18.64 3.36 13.49
C ASP A 303 17.82 2.89 14.71
N GLU A 304 16.50 3.08 14.68
CA GLU A 304 15.61 2.74 15.78
C GLU A 304 15.47 1.22 15.99
N HIS A 305 15.34 0.46 14.90
CA HIS A 305 14.93 -0.94 14.98
C HIS A 305 16.00 -1.96 14.62
N PHE A 306 16.97 -1.59 13.76
CA PHE A 306 17.99 -2.49 13.24
C PHE A 306 19.36 -1.82 13.08
N PRO A 307 19.91 -1.14 14.11
CA PRO A 307 21.13 -0.34 13.97
C PRO A 307 22.32 -1.18 13.48
N GLY A 308 22.47 -2.40 14.01
CA GLY A 308 23.53 -3.34 13.59
C GLY A 308 23.38 -3.90 12.16
N ARG A 309 22.25 -3.65 11.46
CA ARG A 309 22.05 -4.04 10.06
C ARG A 309 21.98 -2.85 9.11
N LYS A 310 21.94 -1.61 9.62
CA LYS A 310 21.70 -0.39 8.83
C LYS A 310 22.67 -0.28 7.65
N GLU A 311 23.97 -0.30 7.91
CA GLU A 311 24.99 -0.16 6.87
C GLU A 311 24.89 -1.24 5.80
N LYS A 312 24.64 -2.49 6.21
CA LYS A 312 24.44 -3.62 5.30
C LYS A 312 23.22 -3.42 4.40
N VAL A 313 22.09 -3.01 4.97
CA VAL A 313 20.83 -2.80 4.22
C VAL A 313 21.00 -1.64 3.23
N LEU A 314 21.44 -0.48 3.71
CA LEU A 314 21.63 0.71 2.87
C LEU A 314 22.70 0.48 1.80
N GLY A 315 23.81 -0.18 2.13
CA GLY A 315 24.86 -0.53 1.18
C GLY A 315 24.36 -1.47 0.07
N ARG A 316 23.52 -2.46 0.40
CA ARG A 316 22.91 -3.35 -0.63
C ARG A 316 21.90 -2.60 -1.51
N ILE A 317 21.09 -1.73 -0.93
CA ILE A 317 20.19 -0.86 -1.70
C ILE A 317 21.00 0.04 -2.63
N GLY A 318 22.09 0.63 -2.14
CA GLY A 318 23.04 1.43 -2.91
C GLY A 318 23.58 0.68 -4.14
N HIS A 319 24.06 -0.54 -3.96
CA HIS A 319 24.56 -1.37 -5.07
C HIS A 319 23.50 -1.63 -6.15
N LEU A 320 22.24 -1.86 -5.77
CA LEU A 320 21.13 -2.11 -6.69
C LEU A 320 20.68 -0.87 -7.48
N ARG A 321 21.20 0.31 -7.13
CA ARG A 321 20.68 1.63 -7.54
C ARG A 321 21.79 2.59 -7.96
N GLY A 322 23.00 2.09 -8.24
CA GLY A 322 24.13 2.92 -8.66
C GLY A 322 24.60 3.91 -7.60
N ASN A 323 24.83 3.44 -6.37
CA ASN A 323 25.27 4.22 -5.21
C ASN A 323 24.27 5.29 -4.74
N ARG A 324 22.98 5.07 -4.97
CA ARG A 324 21.87 5.90 -4.48
C ARG A 324 20.88 5.03 -3.72
N LEU A 325 20.01 5.64 -2.91
CA LEU A 325 18.95 4.88 -2.24
C LEU A 325 17.67 4.73 -3.09
N ASN A 326 17.59 5.45 -4.21
CA ASN A 326 16.47 5.37 -5.14
C ASN A 326 16.91 5.59 -6.59
N ASN A 327 16.21 4.90 -7.50
CA ASN A 327 16.30 5.10 -8.94
C ASN A 327 14.88 5.33 -9.47
N SER A 328 14.67 6.39 -10.26
CA SER A 328 13.38 6.70 -10.89
C SER A 328 13.26 6.18 -12.33
N GLN A 329 14.35 5.69 -12.92
CA GLN A 329 14.37 5.18 -14.29
C GLN A 329 13.42 3.99 -14.44
N TRP A 330 12.68 4.00 -15.55
CA TRP A 330 11.82 2.87 -15.90
C TRP A 330 12.64 1.60 -16.07
N ARG A 331 11.95 0.47 -15.93
CA ARG A 331 12.43 -0.92 -15.97
C ARG A 331 13.28 -1.30 -14.77
N THR A 332 14.17 -0.43 -14.32
CA THR A 332 15.12 -0.79 -13.27
C THR A 332 14.70 -0.31 -11.88
N ARG A 333 13.85 0.71 -11.76
CA ARG A 333 13.32 1.18 -10.46
C ARG A 333 12.62 0.11 -9.62
N MET A 334 12.00 -0.90 -10.23
CA MET A 334 11.28 -1.96 -9.50
C MET A 334 12.13 -3.19 -9.20
N THR A 335 13.13 -3.48 -10.03
CA THR A 335 13.88 -4.75 -10.00
C THR A 335 15.34 -4.60 -9.57
N GLY A 336 15.92 -3.41 -9.70
CA GLY A 336 17.34 -3.20 -9.42
C GLY A 336 18.24 -3.58 -10.58
N GLU A 337 19.53 -3.31 -10.41
CA GLU A 337 20.60 -3.64 -11.36
C GLU A 337 21.75 -4.35 -10.62
N GLY A 338 22.55 -5.13 -11.36
CA GLY A 338 23.73 -5.82 -10.85
C GLY A 338 23.44 -7.14 -10.13
N ILE A 339 24.50 -7.72 -9.56
CA ILE A 339 24.53 -9.11 -9.05
C ILE A 339 23.44 -9.37 -7.99
N PHE A 340 23.19 -8.42 -7.08
CA PHE A 340 22.14 -8.60 -6.08
C PHE A 340 20.74 -8.63 -6.69
N ALA A 341 20.48 -7.89 -7.77
CA ALA A 341 19.19 -7.89 -8.46
C ALA A 341 18.98 -9.23 -9.17
N GLU A 342 20.03 -9.71 -9.84
CA GLU A 342 20.05 -11.02 -10.52
C GLU A 342 19.87 -12.17 -9.53
N GLN A 343 20.50 -12.09 -8.35
CA GLN A 343 20.34 -13.08 -7.28
C GLN A 343 18.89 -13.10 -6.75
N ILE A 344 18.31 -11.92 -6.48
CA ILE A 344 16.92 -11.82 -6.02
C ILE A 344 15.95 -12.36 -7.08
N ALA A 345 16.15 -11.98 -8.34
CA ALA A 345 15.36 -12.48 -9.47
C ALA A 345 15.45 -14.01 -9.57
N SER A 346 16.67 -14.55 -9.54
CA SER A 346 16.90 -16.00 -9.60
C SER A 346 16.27 -16.75 -8.44
N LEU A 347 16.39 -16.23 -7.21
CA LEU A 347 15.75 -16.80 -6.01
C LEU A 347 14.23 -16.81 -6.16
N PHE A 348 13.66 -15.72 -6.65
CA PHE A 348 12.22 -15.62 -6.88
C PHE A 348 11.74 -16.59 -7.98
N GLU A 349 12.41 -16.64 -9.12
CA GLU A 349 12.06 -17.51 -10.24
C GLU A 349 12.19 -19.00 -9.90
N VAL A 350 13.29 -19.39 -9.23
CA VAL A 350 13.48 -20.76 -8.74
C VAL A 350 12.43 -21.08 -7.67
N GLY A 351 12.14 -20.15 -6.77
CA GLY A 351 11.10 -20.30 -5.75
C GLY A 351 9.72 -20.56 -6.35
N CYS A 352 9.31 -19.75 -7.33
CA CYS A 352 8.04 -19.92 -8.04
C CYS A 352 7.97 -21.28 -8.76
N ARG A 353 9.04 -21.67 -9.47
CA ARG A 353 9.11 -22.96 -10.16
C ARG A 353 8.98 -24.14 -9.19
N ARG A 354 9.69 -24.10 -8.06
CA ARG A 354 9.65 -25.16 -7.04
C ARG A 354 8.29 -25.24 -6.34
N ALA A 355 7.67 -24.09 -6.09
CA ALA A 355 6.38 -24.00 -5.41
C ALA A 355 5.17 -24.22 -6.35
N GLY A 356 5.39 -24.39 -7.66
CA GLY A 356 4.31 -24.57 -8.64
C GLY A 356 3.48 -23.31 -8.89
N ILE A 357 4.02 -22.12 -8.59
CA ILE A 357 3.34 -20.84 -8.79
C ILE A 357 3.43 -20.47 -10.28
N GLY A 358 2.27 -20.22 -10.89
CA GLY A 358 2.13 -19.91 -12.31
C GLY A 358 2.03 -18.42 -12.65
N ALA A 359 1.58 -18.14 -13.87
CA ALA A 359 1.38 -16.78 -14.36
C ALA A 359 0.09 -16.15 -13.82
N ARG A 360 0.10 -14.81 -13.70
CA ARG A 360 -1.10 -14.05 -13.32
C ARG A 360 -2.21 -14.25 -14.36
N PRO A 361 -3.47 -14.52 -13.95
CA PRO A 361 -4.58 -14.64 -14.88
C PRO A 361 -4.85 -13.30 -15.58
N ARG A 362 -5.19 -13.36 -16.88
CA ARG A 362 -5.68 -12.20 -17.62
C ARG A 362 -7.15 -11.99 -17.28
N LEU A 363 -7.49 -10.80 -16.80
CA LEU A 363 -8.88 -10.45 -16.52
C LEU A 363 -9.64 -10.12 -17.81
N SER A 364 -10.92 -10.49 -17.84
CA SER A 364 -11.78 -10.36 -19.02
C SER A 364 -12.69 -9.15 -18.91
N THR A 365 -12.85 -8.45 -20.04
CA THR A 365 -13.82 -7.38 -20.22
C THR A 365 -15.08 -7.86 -20.94
N ALA A 366 -15.11 -9.12 -21.39
CA ALA A 366 -16.16 -9.66 -22.26
C ALA A 366 -17.55 -9.67 -21.60
N ALA A 367 -17.61 -9.78 -20.28
CA ALA A 367 -18.87 -9.79 -19.53
C ALA A 367 -19.34 -8.39 -19.11
N PHE A 368 -18.60 -7.33 -19.46
CA PHE A 368 -18.95 -5.97 -19.12
C PHE A 368 -20.33 -5.61 -19.67
N ARG A 369 -21.14 -4.92 -18.86
CA ARG A 369 -22.47 -4.46 -19.24
C ARG A 369 -22.70 -3.05 -18.73
N ARG A 370 -23.38 -2.24 -19.54
CA ARG A 370 -23.95 -0.96 -19.08
C ARG A 370 -25.40 -1.19 -18.69
N MET A 371 -25.78 -0.62 -17.57
CA MET A 371 -27.17 -0.61 -17.13
C MET A 371 -27.87 0.53 -17.84
N ARG A 372 -28.24 0.33 -19.12
CA ARG A 372 -29.26 1.19 -19.70
C ARG A 372 -30.56 0.77 -19.02
N GLU A 373 -31.13 1.63 -18.18
CA GLU A 373 -32.59 1.69 -18.06
C GLU A 373 -33.10 2.12 -19.43
N GLN A 374 -33.12 1.18 -20.38
CA GLN A 374 -33.91 1.34 -21.56
C GLN A 374 -35.34 1.14 -21.05
N LEU A 375 -35.98 2.25 -20.66
CA LEU A 375 -37.44 2.32 -20.61
C LEU A 375 -37.90 1.82 -21.97
N THR A 376 -38.29 0.55 -22.03
CA THR A 376 -39.00 0.01 -23.18
C THR A 376 -40.32 0.75 -23.19
N LEU A 377 -40.38 1.83 -23.98
CA LEU A 377 -41.62 2.42 -24.45
C LEU A 377 -42.28 1.37 -25.34
N PHE A 378 -43.08 0.50 -24.72
CA PHE A 378 -44.12 -0.27 -25.37
C PHE A 378 -45.46 0.18 -24.80
#